data_AF-A0A7V6CBD0-F1
#
_entry.id   AF-A0A7V6CBD0-F1
#
_cell.length_a   1.000
_cell.length_b   1.000
_cell.length_c   1.000
_cell.angle_alpha   90.00
_cell.angle_beta   90.00
_cell.angle_gamma   90.00
#
_symmetry.space_group_name_H-M   'P 1'
#
loop_
_entity.id
_entity.type
_entity.pdbx_description
1 polymer ?
#
loop_
_entity_poly.entity_id
_entity_poly.type
_entity_poly.pdbx_seq_one_letter_code
_entity_poly.pdbx_strand_id
1 'polypeptide(L)'
;MAGRLEGNYELDYCHLTRYRGRESGGQLEWVRKPAAAMDGRTVLIVDDIYDEGMTLEHLRNECIRLGAARVVTAVLVAKTHGRDQGRRRPDFTGLTVPDRYVFGAGMDYRHRWRHLPAIYALGQDTQA
;
A
#
# COMPACT_ATOMS: atom_id res chain seq x y z
N MET A 1 1.48 -12.60 6.31
CA MET A 1 0.36 -12.92 5.41
C MET A 1 0.64 -14.17 4.58
N ALA A 2 1.70 -14.22 3.77
CA ALA A 2 2.01 -15.36 2.90
C ALA A 2 1.99 -16.74 3.61
N GLY A 3 2.57 -16.85 4.81
CA GLY A 3 2.53 -18.09 5.60
C GLY A 3 1.15 -18.53 6.12
N ARG A 4 0.09 -17.78 5.84
CA ARG A 4 -1.31 -18.15 6.13
C ARG A 4 -2.15 -18.35 4.85
N LEU A 5 -1.58 -18.12 3.67
CA LEU A 5 -2.24 -18.37 2.40
C LEU A 5 -2.04 -19.83 2.02
N GLU A 6 -3.13 -20.51 1.70
CA GLU A 6 -3.12 -21.88 1.24
C GLU A 6 -3.01 -21.95 -0.30
N GLY A 7 -2.41 -23.03 -0.80
CA GLY A 7 -2.29 -23.30 -2.23
C GLY A 7 -1.00 -22.77 -2.88
N ASN A 8 -0.95 -22.92 -4.20
CA ASN A 8 0.21 -22.52 -5.01
C ASN A 8 0.10 -21.05 -5.39
N TYR A 9 1.12 -20.27 -5.04
CA TYR A 9 1.25 -18.88 -5.44
C TYR A 9 2.71 -18.54 -5.75
N GLU A 10 2.87 -17.49 -6.53
CA GLU A 10 4.18 -16.87 -6.79
C GLU A 10 4.24 -15.55 -6.02
N LEU A 11 5.39 -15.27 -5.43
CA LEU A 11 5.63 -14.03 -4.71
C LEU A 11 6.59 -13.15 -5.53
N ASP A 12 6.19 -11.91 -5.75
CA ASP A 12 7.03 -10.87 -6.32
C ASP A 12 6.83 -9.58 -5.51
N TYR A 13 7.71 -8.61 -5.68
CA TYR A 13 7.60 -7.29 -5.05
C TYR A 13 7.65 -6.18 -6.09
N CYS A 14 7.22 -5.00 -5.71
CA CYS A 14 7.46 -3.82 -6.53
C CYS A 14 7.70 -2.62 -5.63
N HIS A 15 8.28 -1.57 -6.18
CA HIS A 15 8.65 -0.40 -5.41
C HIS A 15 8.35 0.86 -6.22
N LEU A 16 7.40 1.63 -5.70
CA LEU A 16 7.05 2.97 -6.15
C LEU A 16 7.49 4.00 -5.13
N THR A 17 8.07 5.09 -5.61
CA THR A 17 8.39 6.28 -4.80
C THR A 17 7.57 7.47 -5.31
N ARG A 18 7.27 8.42 -4.43
CA ARG A 18 6.64 9.69 -4.81
C ARG A 18 7.68 10.80 -4.76
N TYR A 19 7.91 11.48 -5.88
CA TYR A 19 8.78 12.66 -5.90
C TYR A 19 7.99 13.89 -5.43
N ARG A 20 8.24 14.39 -4.22
CA ARG A 20 7.61 15.63 -3.72
C ARG A 20 8.42 16.84 -4.18
N GLY A 21 8.24 17.24 -5.44
CA GLY A 21 8.60 18.58 -5.89
C GLY A 21 7.79 19.65 -5.13
N ARG A 22 8.26 20.90 -5.13
CA ARG A 22 7.73 22.02 -4.32
C ARG A 22 6.28 22.42 -4.62
N GLU A 23 5.68 21.85 -5.67
CA GLU A 23 4.29 22.05 -6.06
C GLU A 23 3.54 20.72 -5.94
N SER A 24 2.42 20.77 -5.22
CA SER A 24 1.50 19.70 -4.86
C SER A 24 1.27 18.65 -5.94
N GLY A 25 1.41 17.36 -5.57
CA GLY A 25 1.03 16.22 -6.41
C GLY A 25 2.20 15.46 -7.01
N GLY A 26 3.12 14.95 -6.17
CA GLY A 26 4.29 14.22 -6.65
C GLY A 26 3.94 13.04 -7.56
N GLN A 27 4.55 12.99 -8.75
CA GLN A 27 4.43 11.88 -9.68
C GLN A 27 5.00 10.60 -9.05
N LEU A 28 4.35 9.47 -9.33
CA LEU A 28 4.82 8.14 -8.94
C LEU A 28 5.94 7.71 -9.89
N GLU A 29 7.05 7.28 -9.32
CA GLU A 29 8.21 6.77 -10.05
C GLU A 29 8.48 5.32 -9.65
N TRP A 30 8.81 4.49 -10.64
CA TRP A 30 9.18 3.10 -10.42
C TRP A 30 10.66 3.00 -10.03
N VAL A 31 10.92 2.55 -8.80
CA VAL A 31 12.25 2.06 -8.40
C VAL A 31 12.44 0.63 -8.88
N ARG A 32 11.39 -0.19 -8.77
CA ARG A 32 11.35 -1.55 -9.34
C ARG A 32 9.94 -1.91 -9.79
N LYS A 33 9.81 -2.30 -11.05
CA LYS A 33 8.58 -2.86 -11.61
C LYS A 33 8.41 -4.34 -11.22
N PRO A 34 7.17 -4.86 -11.17
CA PRO A 34 6.94 -6.30 -11.09
C PRO A 34 7.68 -7.03 -12.22
N ALA A 35 8.30 -8.16 -11.90
CA ALA A 35 8.96 -9.05 -12.84
C ALA A 35 8.08 -10.27 -13.19
N ALA A 36 7.18 -10.67 -12.29
CA ALA A 36 6.26 -11.77 -12.53
C ALA A 36 5.31 -11.45 -13.70
N ALA A 37 5.07 -12.45 -14.54
CA ALA A 37 4.06 -12.35 -15.59
C ALA A 37 2.67 -12.23 -14.95
N MET A 38 1.88 -11.27 -15.44
CA MET A 38 0.54 -10.97 -14.91
C MET A 38 -0.59 -11.49 -15.82
N ASP A 39 -0.29 -11.74 -17.10
CA ASP A 39 -1.28 -12.09 -18.11
C ASP A 39 -2.12 -13.32 -17.71
N GLY A 40 -3.45 -13.16 -17.73
CA GLY A 40 -4.40 -14.21 -17.36
C GLY A 40 -4.44 -14.57 -15.87
N ARG A 41 -3.66 -13.92 -14.99
CA ARG A 41 -3.57 -14.30 -13.57
C ARG A 41 -4.50 -13.51 -12.67
N THR A 42 -4.82 -14.09 -11.52
CA THR A 42 -5.30 -13.32 -10.37
C THR A 42 -4.10 -12.75 -9.63
N VAL A 43 -4.07 -11.43 -9.47
CA VAL A 43 -3.04 -10.70 -8.72
C VAL A 43 -3.61 -10.21 -7.40
N LEU A 44 -2.93 -10.52 -6.31
CA LEU A 44 -3.20 -9.97 -4.98
C LEU A 44 -2.12 -8.95 -4.64
N ILE A 45 -2.50 -7.66 -4.64
CA ILE A 45 -1.63 -6.58 -4.18
C ILE A 45 -1.76 -6.48 -2.66
N VAL A 46 -0.63 -6.51 -1.97
CA VAL A 46 -0.55 -6.38 -0.52
C VAL A 46 0.28 -5.15 -0.18
N ASP A 47 -0.27 -4.23 0.60
CA ASP A 47 0.43 -3.03 1.08
C ASP A 47 0.25 -2.87 2.60
N ASP A 48 1.12 -2.11 3.25
CA ASP A 48 1.04 -1.90 4.70
C ASP A 48 -0.08 -0.93 5.08
N ILE A 49 -0.26 0.17 4.34
CA ILE A 49 -1.24 1.21 4.65
C ILE A 49 -1.97 1.79 3.44
N TYR A 50 -3.28 1.96 3.58
CA TYR A 50 -4.11 2.79 2.72
C TYR A 50 -4.34 4.17 3.37
N ASP A 51 -3.73 5.21 2.78
CA ASP A 51 -3.95 6.62 3.12
C ASP A 51 -4.84 7.29 2.05
N GLU A 52 -4.26 7.93 1.04
CA GLU A 52 -4.99 8.60 -0.06
C GLU A 52 -5.34 7.66 -1.23
N GLY A 53 -4.80 6.44 -1.23
CA GLY A 53 -5.07 5.42 -2.26
C GLY A 53 -4.31 5.56 -3.58
N MET A 54 -3.52 6.62 -3.80
CA MET A 54 -2.80 6.85 -5.07
C MET A 54 -1.88 5.68 -5.49
N THR A 55 -1.03 5.21 -4.57
CA THR A 55 -0.10 4.11 -4.86
C THR A 55 -0.86 2.84 -5.24
N LEU A 56 -1.88 2.48 -4.45
CA LEU A 56 -2.66 1.26 -4.66
C LEU A 56 -3.45 1.28 -5.97
N GLU A 57 -4.05 2.43 -6.32
CA GLU A 57 -4.74 2.63 -7.59
C GLU A 57 -3.79 2.50 -8.78
N HIS A 58 -2.61 3.13 -8.71
CA HIS A 58 -1.59 3.03 -9.75
C HIS A 58 -1.13 1.59 -9.95
N LEU A 59 -0.82 0.87 -8.87
CA LEU A 59 -0.44 -0.55 -8.93
C LEU A 59 -1.55 -1.41 -9.53
N ARG A 60 -2.80 -1.20 -9.10
CA ARG A 60 -3.94 -1.93 -9.65
C ARG A 60 -4.08 -1.73 -11.15
N ASN A 61 -4.00 -0.48 -11.60
CA ASN A 61 -4.11 -0.14 -13.02
C ASN A 61 -2.93 -0.70 -13.83
N GLU A 62 -1.72 -0.70 -13.28
CA GLU A 62 -0.56 -1.33 -13.93
C GLU A 62 -0.75 -2.85 -14.08
N CYS A 63 -1.24 -3.55 -13.05
CA CYS A 63 -1.53 -4.98 -13.15
C CYS A 63 -2.57 -5.28 -14.24
N ILE A 64 -3.65 -4.49 -14.32
CA ILE A 64 -4.66 -4.63 -15.38
C ILE A 64 -4.03 -4.38 -16.76
N ARG A 65 -3.22 -3.33 -16.89
CA ARG A 65 -2.50 -3.00 -18.14
C ARG A 65 -1.56 -4.13 -18.59
N LEU A 66 -0.99 -4.88 -17.64
CA LEU A 66 -0.12 -6.04 -17.89
C LEU A 66 -0.89 -7.36 -18.12
N GLY A 67 -2.22 -7.32 -18.23
CA GLY A 67 -3.03 -8.48 -18.60
C GLY A 67 -3.61 -9.28 -17.43
N ALA A 68 -3.55 -8.77 -16.20
CA ALA A 68 -4.16 -9.46 -15.05
C ALA A 68 -5.67 -9.69 -15.28
N ALA A 69 -6.11 -10.94 -15.19
CA ALA A 69 -7.52 -11.31 -15.32
C ALA A 69 -8.36 -10.80 -14.13
N ARG A 70 -7.73 -10.68 -12.95
CA ARG A 70 -8.35 -10.13 -11.76
C ARG A 70 -7.30 -9.48 -10.86
N VAL A 71 -7.62 -8.31 -10.31
CA VAL A 71 -6.77 -7.65 -9.31
C VAL A 71 -7.55 -7.47 -8.02
N VAL A 72 -6.97 -7.96 -6.94
CA VAL A 72 -7.50 -7.92 -5.58
C VAL A 72 -6.49 -7.18 -4.71
N THR A 73 -6.97 -6.40 -3.76
CA THR A 73 -6.15 -5.52 -2.93
C THR A 73 -6.35 -5.79 -1.45
N ALA A 74 -5.26 -5.90 -0.69
CA ALA A 74 -5.28 -6.09 0.75
C ALA A 74 -4.31 -5.11 1.43
N VAL A 75 -4.78 -4.45 2.48
CA VAL A 75 -3.94 -3.59 3.32
C VAL A 75 -4.02 -3.99 4.78
N LEU A 76 -2.92 -3.83 5.52
CA LEU A 76 -2.96 -4.04 6.98
C LEU A 76 -3.76 -2.93 7.66
N VAL A 77 -3.51 -1.68 7.30
CA VAL A 77 -4.15 -0.50 7.89
C VAL A 77 -4.85 0.34 6.84
N ALA A 78 -6.05 0.83 7.11
CA ALA A 78 -6.68 1.90 6.34
C ALA A 78 -7.01 3.08 7.24
N LYS A 79 -6.64 4.29 6.82
CA LYS A 79 -7.03 5.50 7.56
C LYS A 79 -8.44 5.94 7.20
N THR A 80 -9.15 6.44 8.21
CA THR A 80 -10.45 7.08 8.04
C THR A 80 -10.27 8.59 7.88
N HIS A 81 -10.29 9.05 6.63
CA HIS A 81 -10.40 10.45 6.23
C HIS A 81 -11.00 10.55 4.82
N GLY A 82 -11.42 11.75 4.42
CA GLY A 82 -12.00 12.04 3.09
C GLY A 82 -10.99 12.47 2.02
N ARG A 83 -9.72 12.05 2.15
CA ARG A 83 -8.64 12.40 1.17
C ARG A 83 -8.38 11.31 0.13
N ASP A 84 -9.25 10.31 0.06
CA ASP A 84 -9.19 9.26 -0.96
C ASP A 84 -9.56 9.78 -2.36
N GLN A 85 -10.16 10.98 -2.49
CA GLN A 85 -10.50 11.61 -3.77
C GLN A 85 -11.34 10.70 -4.68
N GLY A 86 -12.23 9.91 -4.10
CA GLY A 86 -13.09 8.96 -4.83
C GLY A 86 -12.39 7.68 -5.30
N ARG A 87 -11.12 7.46 -4.92
CA ARG A 87 -10.39 6.22 -5.25
C ARG A 87 -11.04 5.01 -4.60
N ARG A 88 -10.91 3.87 -5.29
CA ARG A 88 -11.43 2.59 -4.83
C ARG A 88 -10.77 2.17 -3.51
N ARG A 89 -11.60 1.81 -2.52
CA ARG A 89 -11.13 1.23 -1.26
C ARG A 89 -10.53 -0.18 -1.47
N PRO A 90 -9.61 -0.62 -0.60
CA PRO A 90 -9.06 -1.96 -0.64
C PRO A 90 -10.15 -3.03 -0.50
N ASP A 91 -9.98 -4.18 -1.15
CA ASP A 91 -10.91 -5.32 -1.01
C ASP A 91 -10.86 -5.92 0.40
N PHE A 92 -9.65 -5.94 0.99
CA PHE A 92 -9.42 -6.41 2.35
C PHE A 92 -8.68 -5.35 3.16
N THR A 93 -9.17 -5.07 4.35
CA THR A 93 -8.55 -4.17 5.32
C THR A 93 -8.42 -4.90 6.65
N GLY A 94 -7.21 -4.96 7.21
CA GLY A 94 -6.98 -5.57 8.52
C GLY A 94 -7.54 -4.73 9.67
N LEU A 95 -7.18 -3.45 9.70
CA LEU A 95 -7.57 -2.50 10.74
C LEU A 95 -7.89 -1.13 10.14
N THR A 96 -8.90 -0.48 10.69
CA THR A 96 -9.25 0.91 10.36
C THR A 96 -8.80 1.81 11.49
N VAL A 97 -8.06 2.88 11.18
CA VAL A 97 -7.49 3.80 12.19
C VAL A 97 -7.88 5.25 11.94
N PRO A 98 -7.93 6.10 12.98
CA PRO A 98 -8.06 7.55 12.79
C PRO A 98 -6.93 8.13 11.95
N ASP A 99 -7.13 9.34 11.45
CA ASP A 99 -6.12 10.07 10.68
C ASP A 99 -4.95 10.57 11.55
N ARG A 100 -4.07 9.65 11.91
CA ARG A 100 -2.84 9.89 12.66
C ARG A 100 -1.66 9.29 11.91
N TYR A 101 -0.48 9.83 12.16
CA TYR A 101 0.73 9.17 11.70
C TYR A 101 0.92 7.87 12.49
N VAL A 102 0.91 6.73 11.79
CA VAL A 102 1.10 5.41 12.37
C VAL A 102 2.38 4.76 11.86
N PHE A 103 3.00 3.92 12.69
CA PHE A 103 4.24 3.22 12.38
C PHE A 103 4.32 1.88 13.14
N GLY A 104 5.33 1.07 12.85
CA GLY A 104 5.43 -0.30 13.35
C GLY A 104 4.74 -1.31 12.42
N ALA A 105 4.91 -2.60 12.69
CA ALA A 105 4.35 -3.69 11.87
C ALA A 105 4.65 -3.55 10.36
N GLY A 106 5.86 -3.11 10.00
CA GLY A 106 6.30 -2.88 8.63
C GLY A 106 6.32 -1.40 8.21
N MET A 107 5.45 -0.56 8.79
CA MET A 107 5.40 0.89 8.52
C MET A 107 6.52 1.62 9.26
N ASP A 108 7.11 2.65 8.64
CA ASP A 108 8.18 3.43 9.26
C ASP A 108 7.74 4.77 9.83
N TYR A 109 8.57 5.31 10.72
CA TYR A 109 8.68 6.74 10.98
C TYR A 109 10.12 7.16 10.78
N ARG A 110 10.38 8.11 9.88
CA ARG A 110 11.73 8.58 9.52
C ARG A 110 12.69 7.41 9.21
N HIS A 111 12.23 6.43 8.44
CA HIS A 111 12.95 5.20 8.10
C HIS A 111 13.29 4.28 9.28
N ARG A 112 12.66 4.46 10.45
CA ARG A 112 12.89 3.65 11.66
C ARG A 112 11.62 2.91 12.09
N TRP A 113 11.78 2.00 13.05
CA TRP A 113 10.71 1.35 13.81
C TRP A 113 9.77 0.40 13.07
N ARG A 114 10.07 0.03 11.82
CA ARG A 114 9.32 -1.00 11.07
C ARG A 114 9.19 -2.33 11.82
N HIS A 115 10.20 -2.70 12.61
CA HIS A 115 10.28 -3.98 13.32
C HIS A 115 9.41 -4.06 14.58
N LEU A 116 8.79 -2.96 15.03
CA LEU A 116 7.98 -3.00 16.24
C LEU A 116 6.77 -3.94 16.03
N PRO A 117 6.40 -4.75 17.05
CA PRO A 117 5.45 -5.85 16.89
C PRO A 117 3.98 -5.40 16.86
N ALA A 118 3.72 -4.11 16.98
CA ALA A 118 2.40 -3.51 17.03
C ALA A 118 2.36 -2.23 16.20
N ILE A 119 1.15 -1.71 16.01
CA ILE A 119 0.90 -0.43 15.34
C ILE A 119 0.86 0.66 16.42
N TYR A 120 1.71 1.66 16.28
CA TYR A 120 1.82 2.81 17.16
C TYR A 120 1.33 4.06 16.42
N ALA A 121 0.91 5.08 17.16
CA ALA A 121 0.53 6.38 16.61
C ALA A 121 1.27 7.51 17.32
N LEU A 122 1.75 8.51 16.58
CA LEU A 122 2.33 9.71 17.18
C LEU A 122 1.27 10.48 17.97
N GLY A 123 1.66 11.02 19.13
CA GLY A 123 0.85 11.95 19.93
C GLY A 123 0.42 13.16 19.10
N GLN A 124 -0.71 13.77 19.46
CA GLN A 124 -1.22 14.96 18.75
C GLN A 124 -0.23 16.13 18.82
N ASP A 125 0.56 16.22 19.90
CA ASP A 125 1.54 17.29 20.12
C ASP A 125 2.89 17.07 19.40
N THR A 126 3.08 15.92 18.74
CA THR A 126 4.38 15.50 18.16
C THR A 126 4.40 15.59 16.62
N GLN A 127 3.39 16.19 15.99
CA GLN A 127 3.31 16.33 14.52
C GLN A 127 4.01 17.58 13.94
N ALA A 128 4.79 18.31 14.73
CA ALA A 128 5.58 19.46 14.29
C ALA A 128 6.82 19.06 13.46
#